data_AF-A0A849H2D3-F1
#
_entry.id   AF-A0A849H2D3-F1
#
_cell.length_a   1.000
_cell.length_b   1.000
_cell.length_c   1.000
_cell.angle_alpha   90.00
_cell.angle_beta   90.00
_cell.angle_gamma   90.00
#
_symmetry.space_group_name_H-M   'P 1'
#
loop_
_entity.id
_entity.type
_entity.pdbx_description
1 polymer ?
#
loop_
_entity_poly.entity_id
_entity_poly.type
_entity_poly.pdbx_seq_one_letter_code
_entity_poly.pdbx_strand_id
1 'polypeptide(L)'
;MNRVGLLLADWARRRGETEAEGIRWAAVGHLHDALRDEDPGRLRGLVKPPLDDLPGKVLHGPAAAQRLRKDGVDDAEFLHAISYHTLGSKDFGTLGFALFAADFLEPGRRMREDWRAGLRERAPEELLGVAKEILAARIGYLLERGRPLRPEALEMWNRLSEGEPWASASEF
;
A
#
# COMPACT_ATOMS: atom_id res chain seq x y z
N MET A 1 7.35 13.15 13.44
CA MET A 1 7.68 13.10 12.00
C MET A 1 7.25 11.74 11.48
N ASN A 2 6.47 11.70 10.39
CA ASN A 2 5.94 10.44 9.83
C ASN A 2 7.09 9.66 9.16
N ARG A 3 7.40 8.46 9.67
CA ARG A 3 8.53 7.64 9.21
C ARG A 3 8.35 7.13 7.78
N VAL A 4 7.11 6.90 7.34
CA VAL A 4 6.78 6.46 5.98
C VAL A 4 7.15 7.56 4.98
N GLY A 5 6.82 8.81 5.27
CA GLY A 5 7.18 9.95 4.41
C GLY A 5 8.69 10.11 4.23
N LEU A 6 9.47 9.97 5.31
CA LEU A 6 10.94 10.02 5.25
C LEU A 6 11.52 8.85 4.44
N LEU A 7 10.98 7.65 4.61
CA LEU A 7 11.42 6.46 3.86
C LEU A 7 11.13 6.62 2.36
N LEU A 8 9.94 7.11 2.01
CA LEU A 8 9.57 7.35 0.61
C LEU A 8 10.40 8.45 -0.04
N ALA A 9 10.73 9.52 0.69
CA ALA A 9 11.63 10.56 0.19
C ALA A 9 13.03 10.01 -0.11
N ASP A 10 13.56 9.13 0.76
CA ASP A 10 14.84 8.47 0.53
C ASP A 10 14.81 7.56 -0.70
N TRP A 11 13.76 6.73 -0.82
CA TRP A 11 13.61 5.84 -1.97
C TRP A 11 13.47 6.60 -3.28
N ALA A 12 12.67 7.67 -3.32
CA ALA A 12 12.57 8.53 -4.51
C ALA A 12 13.94 9.11 -4.91
N ARG A 13 14.72 9.59 -3.94
CA ARG A 13 16.09 10.09 -4.17
C ARG A 13 17.02 9.01 -4.72
N ARG A 14 17.02 7.81 -4.12
CA ARG A 14 17.86 6.68 -4.56
C ARG A 14 17.50 6.19 -5.96
N ARG A 15 16.23 6.33 -6.35
CA ARG A 15 15.72 6.02 -7.68
C ARG A 15 16.04 7.09 -8.73
N GLY A 16 16.58 8.24 -8.32
CA GLY A 16 16.84 9.37 -9.22
C GLY A 16 15.57 10.09 -9.68
N GLU A 17 14.48 10.00 -8.92
CA GLU A 17 13.26 10.76 -9.18
C GLU A 17 13.54 12.27 -9.07
N THR A 18 12.75 13.08 -9.77
CA THR A 18 12.86 14.55 -9.65
C THR A 18 12.54 15.04 -8.24
N GLU A 19 12.98 16.24 -7.87
CA GLU A 19 12.63 16.83 -6.58
C GLU A 19 11.11 16.92 -6.35
N ALA A 20 10.36 17.28 -7.39
CA ALA A 20 8.90 17.33 -7.35
C ALA A 20 8.29 15.95 -7.05
N GLU A 21 8.78 14.88 -7.69
CA GLU A 21 8.34 13.51 -7.37
C GLU A 21 8.79 13.09 -5.97
N GLY A 22 9.98 13.46 -5.51
CA GLY A 22 10.43 13.21 -4.14
C GLY A 22 9.51 13.83 -3.09
N ILE A 23 9.05 15.07 -3.31
CA ILE A 23 8.07 15.76 -2.46
C ILE A 23 6.72 15.03 -2.53
N ARG A 24 6.28 14.63 -3.72
CA ARG A 24 5.02 13.89 -3.94
C ARG A 24 5.01 12.55 -3.18
N TRP A 25 6.12 11.81 -3.22
CA TRP A 25 6.32 10.56 -2.48
C TRP A 25 6.34 10.78 -0.96
N ALA A 26 7.04 11.81 -0.49
CA ALA A 26 7.03 12.16 0.93
C ALA A 26 5.59 12.51 1.39
N ALA A 27 4.88 13.33 0.61
CA ALA A 27 3.52 13.78 0.92
C ALA A 27 2.53 12.61 1.01
N VAL A 28 2.60 11.63 0.11
CA VAL A 28 1.72 10.46 0.18
C VAL A 28 1.99 9.67 1.47
N GLY A 29 3.27 9.52 1.83
CA GLY A 29 3.68 8.89 3.08
C GLY A 29 3.20 9.64 4.32
N HIS A 30 3.17 10.97 4.28
CA HIS A 30 2.63 11.79 5.37
C HIS A 30 1.12 11.66 5.53
N LEU A 31 0.40 11.59 4.42
CA LEU A 31 -1.06 11.76 4.38
C LEU A 31 -1.86 10.46 4.36
N HIS A 32 -1.25 9.32 4.02
CA HIS A 32 -1.99 8.04 3.88
C HIS A 32 -2.79 7.63 5.13
N ASP A 33 -2.31 8.03 6.30
CA ASP A 33 -2.84 7.73 7.62
C ASP A 33 -3.52 8.92 8.31
N ALA A 34 -3.74 10.03 7.60
CA ALA A 34 -4.21 11.28 8.20
C ALA A 34 -5.51 11.13 9.01
N LEU A 35 -6.32 10.12 8.71
CA LEU A 35 -7.57 9.82 9.39
C LEU A 35 -7.56 8.46 10.14
N ARG A 36 -6.37 7.91 10.47
CA ARG A 36 -6.22 6.59 11.11
C ARG A 36 -6.96 6.49 12.45
N ASP A 37 -6.92 7.55 13.25
CA ASP A 37 -7.45 7.58 14.63
C ASP A 37 -8.86 8.18 14.74
N GLU A 38 -9.49 8.49 13.61
CA GLU A 38 -10.86 9.01 13.55
C GLU A 38 -11.92 7.92 13.80
N ASP A 39 -13.10 8.35 14.26
CA ASP A 39 -14.22 7.44 14.50
C ASP A 39 -14.67 6.74 13.20
N PRO A 40 -14.77 5.40 13.17
CA PRO A 40 -15.20 4.66 11.99
C PRO A 40 -16.59 5.04 11.47
N GLY A 41 -17.51 5.49 12.33
CA GLY A 41 -18.82 5.98 11.92
C GLY A 41 -18.71 7.27 11.11
N ARG A 42 -17.88 8.22 11.56
CA ARG A 42 -17.56 9.45 10.83
C ARG A 42 -16.86 9.14 9.51
N LEU A 43 -15.87 8.23 9.51
CA LEU A 43 -15.15 7.83 8.31
C LEU A 43 -16.09 7.23 7.26
N ARG A 44 -17.02 6.36 7.68
CA ARG A 44 -17.97 5.73 6.76
C ARG A 44 -18.82 6.75 6.00
N GLY A 45 -19.20 7.87 6.64
CA GLY A 45 -19.90 8.97 5.97
C GLY A 45 -19.09 9.72 4.91
N LEU A 46 -17.77 9.53 4.87
CA LEU A 46 -16.87 10.14 3.86
C LEU A 46 -16.56 9.20 2.69
N VAL A 47 -16.61 7.89 2.92
CA VAL A 47 -16.24 6.88 1.92
C VAL A 47 -17.40 6.62 0.97
N LYS A 48 -17.07 6.38 -0.31
CA LYS A 48 -18.05 6.06 -1.36
C LYS A 48 -18.03 4.56 -1.68
N PRO A 49 -19.15 3.98 -2.16
CA PRO A 49 -19.15 2.63 -2.72
C PRO A 49 -18.10 2.44 -3.82
N PRO A 50 -17.47 1.25 -3.92
CA PRO A 50 -17.76 0.04 -3.13
C PRO A 50 -16.95 -0.08 -1.81
N LEU A 51 -16.25 0.97 -1.35
CA LEU A 51 -15.33 0.89 -0.21
C LEU A 51 -15.96 1.26 1.14
N ASP A 52 -17.25 1.64 1.15
CA ASP A 52 -17.98 2.12 2.33
C ASP A 52 -18.39 0.99 3.29
N ASP A 53 -18.44 -0.26 2.80
CA ASP A 53 -18.73 -1.45 3.61
C ASP A 53 -17.53 -1.99 4.40
N LEU A 54 -16.33 -1.42 4.17
CA LEU A 54 -15.11 -1.97 4.71
C LEU A 54 -15.08 -1.92 6.25
N PRO A 55 -14.32 -2.84 6.90
CA PRO A 55 -14.11 -2.78 8.34
C PRO A 55 -13.53 -1.43 8.78
N GLY A 56 -13.96 -0.92 9.93
CA GLY A 56 -13.60 0.43 10.40
C GLY A 56 -12.10 0.75 10.35
N LYS A 57 -11.27 -0.23 10.73
CA LYS A 57 -9.80 -0.10 10.76
C LYS A 57 -9.14 0.15 9.40
N VAL A 58 -9.82 -0.10 8.27
CA VAL A 58 -9.28 0.16 6.92
C VAL A 58 -9.95 1.34 6.22
N LEU A 59 -11.02 1.91 6.79
CA LEU A 59 -11.74 3.04 6.19
C LEU A 59 -10.90 4.32 6.08
N HIS A 60 -9.85 4.45 6.91
CA HIS A 60 -9.03 5.66 6.94
C HIS A 60 -8.37 5.97 5.58
N GLY A 61 -7.91 4.96 4.83
CA GLY A 61 -7.31 5.17 3.52
C GLY A 61 -8.30 5.79 2.52
N PRO A 62 -9.42 5.13 2.21
CA PRO A 62 -10.45 5.69 1.32
C PRO A 62 -11.01 7.03 1.82
N ALA A 63 -11.22 7.18 3.13
CA ALA A 63 -11.72 8.43 3.70
C ALA A 63 -10.71 9.58 3.54
N ALA A 64 -9.42 9.33 3.77
CA ALA A 64 -8.36 10.32 3.59
C ALA A 64 -8.28 10.76 2.13
N ALA A 65 -8.34 9.82 1.18
CA ALA A 65 -8.39 10.14 -0.24
C ALA A 65 -9.61 11.00 -0.62
N GLN A 66 -10.81 10.67 -0.10
CA GLN A 66 -12.01 11.47 -0.36
C GLN A 66 -11.93 12.87 0.27
N ARG A 67 -11.33 12.99 1.46
CA ARG A 67 -11.11 14.29 2.11
C ARG A 67 -10.16 15.16 1.29
N LEU A 68 -9.00 14.62 0.93
CA LEU A 68 -7.99 15.32 0.12
C LEU A 68 -8.56 15.77 -1.23
N ARG A 69 -9.36 14.94 -1.88
CA ARG A 69 -10.06 15.32 -3.11
C ARG A 69 -11.02 16.51 -2.89
N LYS A 70 -11.80 16.50 -1.80
CA LYS A 70 -12.67 17.64 -1.45
C LYS A 70 -11.88 18.91 -1.16
N ASP A 71 -10.68 18.75 -0.62
CA ASP A 71 -9.76 19.85 -0.28
C ASP A 71 -8.92 20.32 -1.49
N GLY A 72 -9.18 19.78 -2.71
CA GLY A 72 -8.62 20.28 -3.98
C GLY A 72 -7.44 19.48 -4.55
N VAL A 73 -7.13 18.29 -4.02
CA VAL A 73 -6.11 17.41 -4.62
C VAL A 73 -6.70 16.67 -5.82
N ASP A 74 -6.14 16.89 -7.01
CA ASP A 74 -6.61 16.29 -8.27
C ASP A 74 -5.69 15.18 -8.82
N ASP A 75 -4.62 14.83 -8.11
CA ASP A 75 -3.70 13.76 -8.50
C ASP A 75 -4.33 12.37 -8.31
N ALA A 76 -4.79 11.79 -9.41
CA ALA A 76 -5.52 10.52 -9.38
C ALA A 76 -4.68 9.35 -8.86
N GLU A 77 -3.41 9.24 -9.25
CA GLU A 77 -2.53 8.15 -8.78
C GLU A 77 -2.24 8.30 -7.28
N PHE A 78 -1.99 9.52 -6.82
CA PHE A 78 -1.77 9.83 -5.40
C PHE A 78 -2.97 9.46 -4.53
N LEU A 79 -4.17 9.88 -4.95
CA LEU A 79 -5.40 9.58 -4.24
C LEU A 79 -5.70 8.07 -4.26
N HIS A 80 -5.42 7.39 -5.37
CA HIS A 80 -5.59 5.94 -5.49
C HIS A 80 -4.63 5.19 -4.57
N ALA A 81 -3.36 5.60 -4.51
CA ALA A 81 -2.36 5.07 -3.60
C ALA A 81 -2.84 5.15 -2.15
N ILE A 82 -3.30 6.32 -1.70
CA ILE A 82 -3.85 6.50 -0.34
C ILE A 82 -5.09 5.64 -0.11
N SER A 83 -6.02 5.64 -1.06
CA SER A 83 -7.29 4.91 -0.91
C SER A 83 -7.08 3.41 -0.72
N TYR A 84 -6.09 2.82 -1.39
CA TYR A 84 -5.89 1.38 -1.40
C TYR A 84 -4.65 0.90 -0.62
N HIS A 85 -3.90 1.77 0.07
CA HIS A 85 -2.62 1.39 0.70
C HIS A 85 -2.74 0.21 1.69
N THR A 86 -3.87 0.08 2.40
CA THR A 86 -4.09 -1.06 3.31
C THR A 86 -4.51 -2.33 2.60
N LEU A 87 -5.26 -2.22 1.50
CA LEU A 87 -5.86 -3.35 0.76
C LEU A 87 -4.87 -3.95 -0.25
N GLY A 88 -4.06 -3.10 -0.87
CA GLY A 88 -3.40 -3.38 -2.14
C GLY A 88 -4.30 -3.02 -3.33
N SER A 89 -3.71 -2.86 -4.51
CA SER A 89 -4.45 -2.68 -5.76
C SER A 89 -3.64 -3.20 -6.94
N LYS A 90 -4.30 -3.91 -7.86
CA LYS A 90 -3.71 -4.22 -9.16
C LYS A 90 -3.48 -2.98 -10.00
N ASP A 91 -4.08 -1.83 -9.70
CA ASP A 91 -3.97 -0.62 -10.52
C ASP A 91 -2.94 0.37 -9.96
N PHE A 92 -2.11 -0.06 -9.00
CA PHE A 92 -0.99 0.77 -8.52
C PHE A 92 0.01 1.08 -9.65
N GLY A 93 0.37 2.36 -9.73
CA GLY A 93 1.62 2.81 -10.32
C GLY A 93 2.77 2.73 -9.31
N THR A 94 3.92 3.29 -9.67
CA THR A 94 5.14 3.25 -8.85
C THR A 94 4.89 3.83 -7.46
N LEU A 95 4.18 4.96 -7.36
CA LEU A 95 3.87 5.61 -6.08
C LEU A 95 3.03 4.71 -5.15
N GLY A 96 2.05 4.00 -5.72
CA GLY A 96 1.18 3.09 -4.98
C GLY A 96 1.93 1.89 -4.40
N PHE A 97 2.78 1.25 -5.21
CA PHE A 97 3.63 0.16 -4.73
C PHE A 97 4.63 0.63 -3.68
N ALA A 98 5.21 1.82 -3.87
CA ALA A 98 6.12 2.42 -2.90
C ALA A 98 5.42 2.66 -1.56
N LEU A 99 4.25 3.29 -1.55
CA LEU A 99 3.49 3.53 -0.33
C LEU A 99 3.10 2.22 0.37
N PHE A 100 2.58 1.23 -0.38
CA PHE A 100 2.23 -0.08 0.15
C PHE A 100 3.42 -0.77 0.83
N ALA A 101 4.59 -0.75 0.18
CA ALA A 101 5.81 -1.32 0.74
C ALA A 101 6.30 -0.51 1.95
N ALA A 102 6.29 0.82 1.88
CA ALA A 102 6.81 1.70 2.94
C ALA A 102 5.98 1.65 4.23
N ASP A 103 4.64 1.64 4.16
CA ASP A 103 3.78 1.48 5.34
C ASP A 103 4.02 0.13 6.04
N PHE A 104 4.19 -0.92 5.23
CA PHE A 104 4.59 -2.21 5.78
C PHE A 104 5.97 -2.11 6.42
N LEU A 105 6.96 -1.54 5.74
CA LEU A 105 8.37 -1.60 6.11
C LEU A 105 8.86 -0.53 7.08
N GLU A 106 8.04 0.42 7.50
CA GLU A 106 8.50 1.54 8.32
C GLU A 106 9.30 1.10 9.57
N PRO A 107 10.46 1.73 9.89
CA PRO A 107 11.40 1.25 10.93
C PRO A 107 10.85 1.13 12.36
N GLY A 108 9.67 1.70 12.64
CA GLY A 108 9.01 1.57 13.94
C GLY A 108 8.45 0.18 14.24
N ARG A 109 8.34 -0.67 13.22
CA ARG A 109 7.72 -1.99 13.33
C ARG A 109 8.73 -3.01 13.84
N ARG A 110 8.42 -3.65 14.98
CA ARG A 110 9.37 -4.55 15.67
C ARG A 110 9.39 -6.00 15.16
N MET A 111 8.39 -6.42 14.40
CA MET A 111 8.23 -7.83 14.03
C MET A 111 9.02 -8.16 12.76
N ARG A 112 9.86 -9.21 12.79
CA ARG A 112 10.70 -9.65 11.64
C ARG A 112 11.62 -8.55 11.10
N GLU A 113 12.30 -7.82 12.00
CA GLU A 113 13.06 -6.62 11.64
C GLU A 113 14.22 -6.90 10.67
N ASP A 114 14.98 -7.98 10.85
CA ASP A 114 16.09 -8.32 9.94
C ASP A 114 15.62 -8.52 8.50
N TRP A 115 14.50 -9.23 8.32
CA TRP A 115 13.87 -9.43 7.01
C TRP A 115 13.40 -8.10 6.42
N ARG A 116 12.74 -7.26 7.22
CA ARG A 116 12.24 -5.96 6.79
C ARG A 116 13.36 -4.99 6.44
N ALA A 117 14.48 -5.03 7.16
CA ALA A 117 15.66 -4.23 6.84
C ALA A 117 16.21 -4.57 5.46
N GLY A 118 16.33 -5.87 5.15
CA GLY A 118 16.71 -6.31 3.80
C GLY A 118 15.73 -5.86 2.72
N LEU A 119 14.43 -5.89 3.01
CA LEU A 119 13.41 -5.39 2.07
C LEU A 119 13.50 -3.87 1.85
N ARG A 120 13.74 -3.09 2.90
CA ARG A 120 13.90 -1.63 2.77
C ARG A 120 15.08 -1.25 1.90
N GLU A 121 16.17 -2.01 1.99
CA GLU A 121 17.38 -1.73 1.23
C GLU A 121 17.21 -2.05 -0.26
N ARG A 122 16.46 -3.11 -0.59
CA ARG A 122 16.17 -3.48 -2.00
C ARG A 122 15.05 -2.67 -2.64
N ALA A 123 14.18 -2.05 -1.85
CA ALA A 123 12.96 -1.42 -2.36
C ALA A 123 13.20 -0.33 -3.43
N PRO A 124 14.25 0.51 -3.35
CA PRO A 124 14.52 1.50 -4.40
C PRO A 124 14.78 0.87 -5.75
N GLU A 125 15.50 -0.24 -5.83
CA GLU A 125 15.90 -0.88 -7.09
C GLU A 125 14.90 -1.97 -7.53
N GLU A 126 14.29 -2.70 -6.59
CA GLU A 126 13.48 -3.90 -6.82
C GLU A 126 12.02 -3.76 -6.33
N LEU A 127 11.45 -2.54 -6.40
CA LEU A 127 10.18 -2.20 -5.76
C LEU A 127 9.05 -3.22 -5.99
N LEU A 128 8.85 -3.68 -7.22
CA LEU A 128 7.79 -4.66 -7.54
C LEU A 128 8.06 -6.02 -6.90
N GLY A 129 9.32 -6.47 -6.88
CA GLY A 129 9.75 -7.70 -6.21
C GLY A 129 9.53 -7.61 -4.70
N VAL A 130 9.90 -6.48 -4.09
CA VAL A 130 9.66 -6.22 -2.65
C VAL A 130 8.16 -6.19 -2.34
N ALA A 131 7.36 -5.50 -3.14
CA ALA A 131 5.90 -5.45 -2.96
C ALA A 131 5.28 -6.84 -3.08
N LYS A 132 5.73 -7.66 -4.05
CA LYS A 132 5.30 -9.05 -4.23
C LYS A 132 5.64 -9.90 -3.01
N GLU A 133 6.85 -9.77 -2.47
CA GLU A 133 7.29 -10.54 -1.30
C GLU A 133 6.48 -10.19 -0.03
N ILE A 134 6.20 -8.90 0.17
CA ILE A 134 5.32 -8.44 1.26
C ILE A 134 3.91 -9.00 1.09
N LEU A 135 3.37 -8.96 -0.13
CA LEU A 135 2.05 -9.48 -0.44
C LEU A 135 1.98 -11.00 -0.25
N ALA A 136 2.99 -11.75 -0.70
CA ALA A 136 3.12 -13.19 -0.49
C ALA A 136 3.08 -13.54 1.00
N ALA A 137 3.89 -12.85 1.81
CA ALA A 137 3.93 -13.06 3.25
C ALA A 137 2.58 -12.76 3.92
N ARG A 138 1.87 -11.72 3.46
CA ARG A 138 0.53 -11.38 3.95
C ARG A 138 -0.51 -12.46 3.57
N ILE A 139 -0.51 -12.91 2.32
CA ILE A 139 -1.41 -13.96 1.83
C ILE A 139 -1.16 -15.27 2.57
N GLY A 140 0.11 -15.70 2.68
CA GLY A 140 0.50 -16.90 3.41
C GLY A 140 0.02 -16.87 4.86
N TYR A 141 0.24 -15.76 5.57
CA TYR A 141 -0.24 -15.59 6.94
C TYR A 141 -1.77 -15.70 7.06
N LEU A 142 -2.54 -15.20 6.10
CA LEU A 142 -3.99 -15.31 6.12
C LEU A 142 -4.45 -16.75 5.86
N LEU A 143 -3.82 -17.45 4.91
CA LEU A 143 -4.10 -18.85 4.59
C LEU A 143 -3.79 -19.78 5.77
N GLU A 144 -2.61 -19.64 6.39
CA GLU A 144 -2.21 -20.40 7.58
C GLU A 144 -3.18 -20.24 8.75
N ARG A 145 -3.89 -19.10 8.80
CA ARG A 145 -4.87 -18.78 9.86
C ARG A 145 -6.31 -19.05 9.43
N GLY A 146 -6.55 -19.64 8.25
CA GLY A 146 -7.89 -19.92 7.73
C GLY A 146 -8.74 -18.67 7.53
N ARG A 147 -8.11 -17.53 7.20
CA ARG A 147 -8.78 -16.23 7.07
C ARG A 147 -9.08 -15.90 5.60
N PRO A 148 -10.16 -15.16 5.32
CA PRO A 148 -10.52 -14.80 3.95
C PRO A 148 -9.48 -13.88 3.32
N LEU A 149 -9.27 -14.06 2.00
CA LEU A 149 -8.48 -13.17 1.15
C LEU A 149 -9.40 -12.17 0.46
N ARG A 150 -8.98 -10.90 0.44
CA ARG A 150 -9.69 -9.84 -0.27
C ARG A 150 -9.45 -9.93 -1.77
N PRO A 151 -10.45 -9.68 -2.64
CA PRO A 151 -10.26 -9.65 -4.08
C PRO A 151 -9.11 -8.73 -4.51
N GLU A 152 -8.98 -7.56 -3.88
CA GLU A 152 -7.94 -6.58 -4.20
C GLU A 152 -6.52 -7.15 -4.01
N ALA A 153 -6.31 -7.93 -2.95
CA ALA A 153 -5.02 -8.56 -2.67
C ALA A 153 -4.72 -9.69 -3.67
N LEU A 154 -5.74 -10.47 -4.07
CA LEU A 154 -5.61 -11.52 -5.07
C LEU A 154 -5.33 -10.95 -6.47
N GLU A 155 -6.03 -9.89 -6.84
CA GLU A 155 -5.82 -9.19 -8.11
C GLU A 155 -4.42 -8.59 -8.20
N MET A 156 -3.96 -7.94 -7.12
CA MET A 156 -2.60 -7.42 -7.03
C MET A 156 -1.56 -8.56 -7.12
N TRP A 157 -1.83 -9.70 -6.47
CA TRP A 157 -0.98 -10.88 -6.56
C TRP A 157 -0.89 -11.42 -7.99
N ASN A 158 -2.03 -11.56 -8.67
CA ASN A 158 -2.09 -12.02 -10.05
C ASN A 158 -1.33 -11.08 -10.98
N ARG A 159 -1.43 -9.76 -10.77
CA ARG A 159 -0.64 -8.77 -11.54
C ARG A 159 0.87 -8.93 -11.35
N LEU A 160 1.32 -9.23 -10.13
CA LEU A 160 2.75 -9.36 -9.80
C LEU A 160 3.30 -10.78 -10.06
N SER A 161 2.45 -11.73 -10.40
CA SER A 161 2.83 -13.12 -10.61
C SER A 161 3.07 -13.39 -12.08
N GLU A 162 4.35 -13.47 -12.44
CA GLU A 162 4.80 -14.12 -13.67
C GLU A 162 4.99 -15.61 -13.36
N GLY A 163 4.30 -16.48 -14.10
CA GLY A 163 4.31 -17.93 -13.88
C GLY A 163 3.47 -18.67 -14.92
N GLU A 164 3.53 -20.00 -14.91
CA GLU A 164 2.67 -20.82 -15.76
C GLU A 164 1.19 -20.52 -15.52
N PRO A 165 0.34 -20.63 -16.55
CA PRO A 165 -1.10 -20.43 -16.40
C PRO A 165 -1.64 -21.27 -15.24
N TRP A 166 -2.52 -20.72 -14.43
CA TRP A 166 -3.22 -21.48 -13.36
C TRP A 166 -3.88 -22.77 -13.88
N ALA A 167 -4.16 -22.83 -15.18
CA ALA A 167 -4.71 -24.00 -15.87
C ALA A 167 -3.78 -25.22 -15.86
N SER A 168 -2.46 -25.09 -15.63
CA SER A 168 -1.54 -26.22 -15.46
C SER A 168 -1.42 -26.70 -14.00
N ALA A 169 -2.06 -26.02 -13.05
CA ALA A 169 -1.91 -26.32 -11.61
C ALA A 169 -2.52 -27.66 -11.18
N SER A 170 -3.30 -28.35 -12.02
CA SER A 170 -3.84 -29.69 -11.74
C SER A 170 -2.82 -30.83 -11.83
N GLU A 171 -1.56 -30.52 -12.18
CA GLU A 171 -0.47 -31.48 -12.27
C GLU A 171 0.41 -31.56 -11.01
N PHE A 172 0.01 -30.86 -9.93
CA PHE A 172 0.68 -30.86 -8.61
C PHE A 172 -0.01 -31.75 -7.57
#